data_AF-A0A5J5RGN3-F1
#
_entry.id   AF-A0A5J5RGN3-F1
#
_cell.length_a   1.000
_cell.length_b   1.000
_cell.length_c   1.000
_cell.angle_alpha   90.00
_cell.angle_beta   90.00
_cell.angle_gamma   90.00
#
_symmetry.space_group_name_H-M   'P 1'
#
loop_
_entity.id
_entity.type
_entity.pdbx_description
1 polymer ?
#
loop_
_entity_poly.entity_id
_entity_poly.type
_entity_poly.pdbx_seq_one_letter_code
_entity_poly.pdbx_strand_id
1 'polypeptide(L)'
;MGSSSGNTLKSLSNRCLLRLSSDTHSLFHGKTFNEASLTTQRRGFYSFSSPNKLASCKGSHPLRSFSTSSSSSKVGFLGWYLAKLESNPIITKSVTTSLIFAAADFTSQMITSASSYDSIRTLRMAGYGLLLLGPSQHLWFNLLSKALPKRDMLTTFKKMFLGQAVFGPLVTTVFFSYNAALQGENAEEIAARLKRDLLPTLISGAMFWPTCDFVTYKFVPVHLQPLMNSSCSYIWTIYLTYMASLNKVSIE
;
A
#
# COMPACT_ATOMS: atom_id res chain seq x y z
N MET A 1 -39.07 30.61 -13.91
CA MET A 1 -39.25 29.14 -13.70
C MET A 1 -37.87 28.49 -13.76
N GLY A 2 -37.32 27.99 -12.66
CA GLY A 2 -35.95 27.46 -12.67
C GLY A 2 -35.41 26.95 -11.32
N SER A 3 -36.25 26.39 -10.45
CA SER A 3 -35.84 25.92 -9.11
C SER A 3 -36.46 24.56 -8.76
N SER A 4 -36.19 23.53 -9.57
CA SER A 4 -36.71 22.17 -9.31
C SER A 4 -35.67 21.05 -9.45
N SER A 5 -34.66 21.15 -10.32
CA SER A 5 -33.68 20.06 -10.51
C SER A 5 -32.65 19.88 -9.38
N GLY A 6 -32.33 20.93 -8.61
CA GLY A 6 -31.30 20.87 -7.56
C GLY A 6 -31.71 20.04 -6.33
N ASN A 7 -33.02 19.99 -6.04
CA ASN A 7 -33.54 19.28 -4.86
C ASN A 7 -33.68 17.76 -5.12
N THR A 8 -33.89 17.37 -6.38
CA THR A 8 -34.03 15.97 -6.78
C THR A 8 -32.69 15.23 -6.75
N LEU A 9 -31.60 15.86 -7.20
CA LEU A 9 -30.25 15.27 -7.15
C LEU A 9 -29.74 15.07 -5.71
N LYS A 10 -29.98 16.04 -4.83
CA LYS A 10 -29.66 15.91 -3.39
C LYS A 10 -30.51 14.83 -2.72
N SER A 11 -31.79 14.71 -3.09
CA SER A 11 -32.69 13.66 -2.58
C SER A 11 -32.27 12.26 -3.05
N LEU A 12 -31.77 12.11 -4.27
CA LEU A 12 -31.28 10.84 -4.80
C LEU A 12 -29.94 10.42 -4.17
N SER A 13 -29.03 11.37 -3.93
CA SER A 13 -27.77 11.12 -3.21
C SER A 13 -28.00 10.63 -1.79
N ASN A 14 -28.92 11.28 -1.04
CA ASN A 14 -29.26 10.85 0.32
C ASN A 14 -29.96 9.49 0.36
N ARG A 15 -30.81 9.17 -0.63
CA ARG A 15 -31.42 7.82 -0.72
C ARG A 15 -30.41 6.74 -1.06
N CYS A 16 -29.36 7.05 -1.82
CA CYS A 16 -28.29 6.11 -2.15
C CYS A 16 -27.38 5.86 -0.92
N LEU A 17 -27.03 6.91 -0.18
CA LEU A 17 -26.25 6.81 1.06
C LEU A 17 -27.01 6.06 2.18
N LEU A 18 -28.33 6.26 2.28
CA LEU A 18 -29.16 5.51 3.24
C LEU A 18 -29.29 4.02 2.87
N ARG A 19 -29.28 3.67 1.57
CA ARG A 19 -29.24 2.26 1.14
C ARG A 19 -27.90 1.60 1.45
N LEU A 20 -26.78 2.29 1.21
CA LEU A 20 -25.44 1.81 1.58
C LEU A 20 -25.27 1.63 3.11
N SER A 21 -25.86 2.53 3.91
CA SER A 21 -25.88 2.39 5.38
C SER A 21 -26.76 1.24 5.86
N SER A 22 -27.89 0.98 5.20
CA SER A 22 -28.79 -0.13 5.54
C SER A 22 -28.20 -1.50 5.18
N ASP A 23 -27.41 -1.59 4.10
CA ASP A 23 -26.71 -2.81 3.69
C ASP A 23 -25.50 -3.12 4.59
N THR A 24 -24.94 -2.11 5.26
CA THR A 24 -23.81 -2.31 6.19
C THR A 24 -24.30 -2.74 7.58
N HIS A 25 -25.51 -2.34 7.99
CA HIS A 25 -26.12 -2.78 9.25
C HIS A 25 -26.72 -4.19 9.20
N SER A 26 -27.00 -4.75 8.01
CA SER A 26 -27.46 -6.14 7.87
C SER A 26 -26.31 -7.17 7.94
N LEU A 27 -25.06 -6.73 7.86
CA LEU A 27 -23.86 -7.58 7.97
C LEU A 27 -23.32 -7.74 9.41
N PHE A 28 -23.84 -6.98 10.38
CA PHE A 28 -23.30 -6.95 11.75
C PHE A 28 -24.16 -7.58 12.84
N HIS A 29 -25.24 -8.30 12.49
CA HIS A 29 -26.01 -9.03 13.49
C HIS A 29 -26.36 -10.44 13.04
N GLY A 30 -25.56 -11.41 13.50
CA GLY A 30 -26.03 -12.76 13.72
C GLY A 30 -25.13 -13.89 13.20
N LYS A 31 -24.36 -14.44 14.15
CA LYS A 31 -24.24 -15.86 14.51
C LYS A 31 -22.83 -16.44 14.45
N THR A 32 -22.24 -16.53 15.65
CA THR A 32 -21.63 -17.74 16.22
C THR A 32 -21.15 -18.78 15.21
N PHE A 33 -19.84 -18.81 14.95
CA PHE A 33 -19.19 -19.89 14.22
C PHE A 33 -18.76 -20.96 15.23
N ASN A 34 -19.59 -21.99 15.38
CA ASN A 34 -19.27 -23.21 16.10
C ASN A 34 -18.91 -24.32 15.10
N GLU A 35 -18.07 -25.21 15.61
CA GLU A 35 -17.38 -26.35 15.00
C GLU A 35 -18.17 -27.27 14.04
N ALA A 36 -17.37 -27.86 13.15
CA ALA A 36 -17.43 -29.24 12.64
C ALA A 36 -18.01 -29.53 11.24
N SER A 37 -17.16 -30.26 10.49
CA SER A 37 -17.46 -31.23 9.41
C SER A 37 -17.58 -30.68 7.98
N LEU A 38 -16.83 -31.10 6.95
CA LEU A 38 -16.03 -32.32 6.74
C LEU A 38 -14.82 -32.07 5.80
N THR A 39 -13.68 -32.59 6.22
CA THR A 39 -12.65 -33.33 5.47
C THR A 39 -12.77 -33.46 3.95
N THR A 40 -11.68 -33.13 3.24
CA THR A 40 -10.86 -34.11 2.48
C THR A 40 -9.63 -33.42 1.88
N GLN A 41 -8.52 -34.16 1.87
CA GLN A 41 -7.26 -33.90 1.17
C GLN A 41 -6.12 -33.23 1.95
N ARG A 42 -5.56 -34.02 2.87
CA ARG A 42 -4.19 -33.90 3.38
C ARG A 42 -3.28 -34.85 2.60
N ARG A 43 -2.05 -34.40 2.29
CA ARG A 43 -0.77 -35.11 2.03
C ARG A 43 -0.18 -35.06 0.60
N GLY A 44 1.14 -34.81 0.60
CA GLY A 44 2.09 -34.91 -0.52
C GLY A 44 2.52 -33.53 -1.00
N PHE A 45 3.78 -33.08 -1.03
CA PHE A 45 5.05 -33.79 -1.16
C PHE A 45 6.19 -32.80 -0.85
N TYR A 46 7.09 -33.11 0.09
CA TYR A 46 8.49 -32.69 0.02
C TYR A 46 9.31 -33.84 0.59
N SER A 47 9.67 -34.78 -0.29
CA SER A 47 10.76 -35.72 -0.04
C SER A 47 11.89 -35.36 -1.00
N PHE A 48 12.98 -34.90 -0.42
CA PHE A 48 14.26 -34.68 -1.09
C PHE A 48 14.93 -36.06 -1.22
N SER A 49 15.22 -36.49 -2.44
CA SER A 49 16.13 -37.60 -2.69
C SER A 49 17.03 -37.30 -3.87
N SER A 50 18.32 -37.35 -3.57
CA SER A 50 19.47 -37.34 -4.46
C SER A 50 19.49 -38.60 -5.34
N PRO A 51 19.97 -38.57 -6.60
CA PRO A 51 20.26 -39.79 -7.35
C PRO A 51 21.74 -40.19 -7.29
N ASN A 52 21.96 -41.49 -7.10
CA ASN A 52 23.23 -42.19 -7.19
C ASN A 52 23.67 -42.46 -8.65
N LYS A 53 24.96 -42.82 -8.77
CA LYS A 53 25.78 -43.17 -9.94
C LYS A 53 25.26 -44.31 -10.87
N LEU A 54 25.71 -44.20 -12.14
CA LEU A 54 26.10 -45.20 -13.17
C LEU A 54 25.19 -46.41 -13.50
N ALA A 55 24.82 -46.58 -14.78
CA ALA A 55 25.40 -47.60 -15.70
C ALA A 55 24.69 -47.67 -17.08
N SER A 56 25.47 -48.13 -18.06
CA SER A 56 25.27 -48.37 -19.50
C SER A 56 23.97 -49.10 -19.93
N CYS A 57 23.45 -48.76 -21.12
CA CYS A 57 23.14 -49.72 -22.20
C CYS A 57 22.79 -49.04 -23.55
N LYS A 58 23.27 -49.66 -24.64
CA LYS A 58 23.07 -49.32 -26.06
C LYS A 58 21.61 -49.51 -26.50
N GLY A 59 21.13 -48.66 -27.41
CA GLY A 59 19.89 -48.88 -28.16
C GLY A 59 19.63 -47.74 -29.15
N SER A 60 19.83 -48.03 -30.44
CA SER A 60 19.74 -47.14 -31.58
C SER A 60 18.34 -47.10 -32.18
N HIS A 61 17.64 -45.95 -32.20
CA HIS A 61 16.57 -45.62 -33.17
C HIS A 61 16.37 -44.08 -33.28
N PRO A 62 16.03 -43.54 -34.46
CA PRO A 62 16.13 -42.11 -34.77
C PRO A 62 15.03 -41.24 -34.17
N LEU A 63 15.43 -40.01 -33.84
CA LEU A 63 14.68 -38.93 -33.18
C LEU A 63 13.42 -38.53 -33.94
N ARG A 64 12.26 -38.65 -33.28
CA ARG A 64 11.06 -37.89 -33.63
C ARG A 64 11.28 -36.46 -33.10
N SER A 65 11.58 -35.53 -34.01
CA SER A 65 11.69 -34.11 -33.69
C SER A 65 10.32 -33.61 -33.18
N PHE A 66 10.18 -33.51 -31.86
CA PHE A 66 9.14 -32.68 -31.27
C PHE A 66 9.60 -31.24 -31.40
N SER A 67 9.07 -30.58 -32.44
CA SER A 67 9.13 -29.13 -32.54
C SER A 67 8.52 -28.56 -31.26
N THR A 68 9.38 -28.09 -30.37
CA THR A 68 8.93 -27.37 -29.17
C THR A 68 8.47 -26.02 -29.67
N SER A 69 7.16 -25.88 -29.86
CA SER A 69 6.53 -24.60 -30.12
C SER A 69 6.91 -23.68 -28.96
N SER A 70 7.85 -22.77 -29.19
CA SER A 70 8.17 -21.70 -28.26
C SER A 70 6.93 -20.82 -28.16
N SER A 71 6.12 -21.11 -27.15
CA SER A 71 5.07 -20.21 -26.69
C SER A 71 5.76 -18.91 -26.29
N SER A 72 5.82 -17.96 -27.24
CA SER A 72 6.19 -16.58 -26.98
C SER A 72 5.10 -16.01 -26.08
N SER A 73 5.24 -16.25 -24.78
CA SER A 73 4.42 -15.61 -23.76
C SER A 73 4.61 -14.11 -23.92
N LYS A 74 3.63 -13.46 -24.56
CA LYS A 74 3.50 -12.01 -24.55
C LYS A 74 3.54 -11.60 -23.08
N VAL A 75 4.64 -10.98 -22.66
CA VAL A 75 4.79 -10.50 -21.28
C VAL A 75 3.64 -9.54 -21.02
N GLY A 76 2.66 -9.98 -20.23
CA GLY A 76 1.51 -9.16 -19.84
C GLY A 76 1.95 -7.94 -19.02
N PHE A 77 1.02 -7.02 -18.74
CA PHE A 77 1.31 -5.80 -17.97
C PHE A 77 2.09 -6.07 -16.67
N LEU A 78 1.73 -7.13 -15.94
CA LEU A 78 2.43 -7.53 -14.73
C LEU A 78 3.89 -7.93 -15.01
N GLY A 79 4.14 -8.70 -16.07
CA GLY A 79 5.50 -9.07 -16.48
C GLY A 79 6.32 -7.86 -16.92
N TRP A 80 5.71 -6.93 -17.66
CA TRP A 80 6.34 -5.66 -18.02
C TRP A 80 6.69 -4.81 -16.79
N TYR A 81 5.78 -4.70 -15.82
CA TYR A 81 5.99 -3.93 -14.59
C TYR A 81 7.11 -4.55 -13.73
N LEU A 82 7.10 -5.88 -13.56
CA LEU A 82 8.15 -6.60 -12.84
C LEU A 82 9.51 -6.44 -13.55
N ALA A 83 9.56 -6.52 -14.87
CA ALA A 83 10.80 -6.27 -15.64
C ALA A 83 11.30 -4.82 -15.50
N LYS A 84 10.39 -3.84 -15.40
CA LYS A 84 10.76 -2.44 -15.11
C LYS A 84 11.24 -2.24 -13.67
N LEU A 85 10.64 -2.94 -12.71
CA LEU A 85 11.12 -2.97 -11.33
C LEU A 85 12.53 -3.54 -11.20
N GLU A 86 12.93 -4.49 -12.06
CA GLU A 86 14.28 -5.05 -12.06
C GLU A 86 15.28 -4.16 -12.80
N SER A 87 14.93 -3.67 -13.99
CA SER A 87 15.84 -2.86 -14.82
C SER A 87 16.06 -1.44 -14.31
N ASN A 88 15.01 -0.80 -13.77
CA ASN A 88 15.05 0.59 -13.31
C ASN A 88 14.28 0.71 -11.97
N PRO A 89 14.80 0.11 -10.89
CA PRO A 89 14.04 -0.07 -9.65
C PRO A 89 13.67 1.25 -8.97
N ILE A 90 14.57 2.23 -8.94
CA ILE A 90 14.32 3.50 -8.23
C ILE A 90 13.22 4.29 -8.94
N ILE A 91 13.34 4.48 -10.26
CA ILE A 91 12.37 5.24 -11.05
C ILE A 91 11.00 4.58 -10.98
N THR A 92 10.94 3.26 -11.24
CA THR A 92 9.67 2.52 -11.26
C THR A 92 8.95 2.62 -9.92
N LYS A 93 9.66 2.38 -8.81
CA LYS A 93 9.08 2.51 -7.46
C LYS A 93 8.62 3.93 -7.16
N SER A 94 9.38 4.93 -7.58
CA SER A 94 9.06 6.34 -7.35
C SER A 94 7.83 6.79 -8.13
N VAL A 95 7.71 6.40 -9.40
CA VAL A 95 6.52 6.64 -10.22
C VAL A 95 5.31 5.94 -9.61
N THR A 96 5.44 4.68 -9.20
CA THR A 96 4.33 3.96 -8.56
C THR A 96 3.90 4.63 -7.25
N THR A 97 4.83 5.02 -6.38
CA THR A 97 4.51 5.75 -5.14
C THR A 97 3.84 7.09 -5.43
N SER A 98 4.29 7.83 -6.45
CA SER A 98 3.67 9.08 -6.90
C SER A 98 2.21 8.90 -7.29
N LEU A 99 1.91 7.89 -8.12
CA LEU A 99 0.55 7.58 -8.55
C LEU A 99 -0.35 7.19 -7.38
N ILE A 100 0.17 6.40 -6.42
CA ILE A 100 -0.58 6.00 -5.23
C ILE A 100 -0.91 7.22 -4.35
N PHE A 101 0.05 8.13 -4.16
CA PHE A 101 -0.17 9.35 -3.38
C PHE A 101 -1.15 10.32 -4.07
N ALA A 102 -1.07 10.46 -5.39
CA ALA A 102 -2.03 11.21 -6.17
C ALA A 102 -3.45 10.64 -6.03
N ALA A 103 -3.58 9.32 -6.15
CA ALA A 103 -4.86 8.63 -5.98
C ALA A 103 -5.40 8.76 -4.55
N ALA A 104 -4.55 8.64 -3.53
CA ALA A 104 -4.93 8.79 -2.13
C ALA A 104 -5.49 10.19 -1.86
N ASP A 105 -4.82 11.22 -2.37
CA ASP A 105 -5.27 12.60 -2.21
C ASP A 105 -6.54 12.90 -3.00
N PHE A 106 -6.64 12.42 -4.24
CA PHE A 106 -7.87 12.53 -5.04
C PHE A 106 -9.07 11.93 -4.30
N THR A 107 -8.95 10.69 -3.82
CA THR A 107 -10.01 10.02 -3.05
C THR A 107 -10.31 10.77 -1.74
N SER A 108 -9.27 11.26 -1.04
CA SER A 108 -9.43 12.06 0.17
C SER A 108 -10.26 13.32 -0.08
N GLN A 109 -9.96 14.04 -1.17
CA GLN A 109 -10.69 15.23 -1.57
C GLN A 109 -12.14 14.91 -1.95
N MET A 110 -12.41 13.78 -2.61
CA MET A 110 -13.78 13.35 -2.92
C MET A 110 -14.60 13.04 -1.67
N ILE A 111 -13.98 12.53 -0.60
CA ILE A 111 -14.67 12.25 0.68
C ILE A 111 -14.94 13.53 1.48
N THR A 112 -14.02 14.49 1.46
CA THR A 112 -14.08 15.67 2.36
C THR A 112 -14.63 16.94 1.73
N SER A 113 -14.65 17.06 0.41
CA SER A 113 -14.94 18.32 -0.25
C SER A 113 -16.42 18.41 -0.66
N ALA A 114 -17.11 19.41 -0.13
CA ALA A 114 -18.36 19.92 -0.71
C ALA A 114 -18.11 20.92 -1.86
N SER A 115 -16.84 21.27 -2.11
CA SER A 115 -16.36 22.26 -3.08
C SER A 115 -15.58 21.63 -4.24
N SER A 116 -15.11 22.45 -5.18
CA SER A 116 -14.31 22.05 -6.34
C SER A 116 -13.00 21.34 -5.97
N TYR A 117 -12.62 20.36 -6.79
CA TYR A 117 -11.37 19.60 -6.70
C TYR A 117 -10.11 20.48 -6.83
N ASP A 118 -9.17 20.35 -5.90
CA ASP A 118 -7.87 21.03 -5.89
C ASP A 118 -6.78 20.16 -6.52
N SER A 119 -6.52 20.42 -7.80
CA SER A 119 -5.48 19.74 -8.57
C SER A 119 -4.05 20.06 -8.11
N ILE A 120 -3.82 21.26 -7.57
CA ILE A 120 -2.49 21.69 -7.09
C ILE A 120 -2.12 20.90 -5.84
N ARG A 121 -3.07 20.67 -4.94
CA ARG A 121 -2.89 19.77 -3.79
C ARG A 121 -2.52 18.35 -4.24
N THR A 122 -3.25 17.78 -5.20
CA THR A 122 -2.93 16.44 -5.71
C THR A 122 -1.56 16.38 -6.38
N LEU A 123 -1.17 17.41 -7.13
CA LEU A 123 0.16 17.49 -7.74
C LEU A 123 1.28 17.56 -6.68
N ARG A 124 1.09 18.31 -5.59
CA ARG A 124 2.05 18.35 -4.48
C ARG A 124 2.24 16.97 -3.85
N MET A 125 1.15 16.22 -3.66
CA MET A 125 1.19 14.86 -3.11
C MET A 125 1.86 13.88 -4.08
N ALA A 126 1.58 14.00 -5.38
CA ALA A 126 2.27 13.24 -6.41
C ALA A 126 3.78 13.52 -6.43
N GLY A 127 4.17 14.80 -6.33
CA GLY A 127 5.57 15.24 -6.28
C GLY A 127 6.31 14.71 -5.06
N TYR A 128 5.67 14.70 -3.88
CA TYR A 128 6.23 14.09 -2.67
C TYR A 128 6.52 12.60 -2.88
N GLY A 129 5.56 11.86 -3.44
CA GLY A 129 5.72 10.45 -3.72
C GLY A 129 6.84 10.15 -4.72
N LEU A 130 6.97 11.00 -5.75
CA LEU A 130 7.97 10.83 -6.82
C LEU A 130 9.39 11.17 -6.38
N LEU A 131 9.57 12.31 -5.71
CA LEU A 131 10.90 12.89 -5.50
C LEU A 131 11.49 12.52 -4.14
N LEU A 132 10.65 12.35 -3.13
CA LEU A 132 11.10 12.19 -1.74
C LEU A 132 10.83 10.77 -1.26
N LEU A 133 9.57 10.35 -1.22
CA LEU A 133 9.20 9.11 -0.56
C LEU A 133 9.66 7.86 -1.34
N GLY A 134 9.43 7.82 -2.66
CA GLY A 134 9.80 6.67 -3.50
C GLY A 134 11.28 6.28 -3.43
N PRO A 135 12.22 7.23 -3.67
CA PRO A 135 13.65 6.97 -3.53
C PRO A 135 14.02 6.61 -2.09
N SER A 136 13.47 7.31 -1.09
CA SER A 136 13.75 7.04 0.33
C SER A 136 13.31 5.64 0.75
N GLN A 137 12.12 5.19 0.34
CA GLN A 137 11.63 3.83 0.57
C GLN A 137 12.55 2.81 -0.10
N HIS A 138 12.94 3.03 -1.36
CA HIS A 138 13.87 2.14 -2.04
C HIS A 138 15.16 1.96 -1.22
N LEU A 139 15.77 3.05 -0.78
CA LEU A 139 17.00 3.00 0.00
C LEU A 139 16.78 2.32 1.36
N TRP A 140 15.72 2.68 2.08
CA TRP A 140 15.38 2.15 3.39
C TRP A 140 15.20 0.62 3.37
N PHE A 141 14.33 0.11 2.50
CA PHE A 141 14.04 -1.32 2.44
C PHE A 141 15.25 -2.14 1.98
N ASN A 142 16.06 -1.62 1.04
CA ASN A 142 17.30 -2.27 0.64
C ASN A 142 18.34 -2.26 1.78
N LEU A 143 18.51 -1.14 2.48
CA LEU A 143 19.44 -1.04 3.61
C LEU A 143 19.07 -2.03 4.72
N LEU A 144 17.80 -2.07 5.12
CA LEU A 144 17.32 -3.04 6.11
C LEU A 144 17.44 -4.48 5.63
N SER A 145 17.26 -4.76 4.34
CA SER A 145 17.47 -6.10 3.82
C SER A 145 18.93 -6.54 3.87
N LYS A 146 19.88 -5.61 3.71
CA LYS A 146 21.32 -5.89 3.81
C LYS A 146 21.78 -6.01 5.27
N ALA A 147 21.34 -5.10 6.14
CA ALA A 147 21.72 -5.09 7.55
C ALA A 147 21.05 -6.21 8.35
N LEU A 148 19.82 -6.58 7.98
CA LEU A 148 18.98 -7.56 8.66
C LEU A 148 18.40 -8.56 7.64
N PRO A 149 19.21 -9.47 7.06
CA PRO A 149 18.77 -10.31 5.94
C PRO A 149 17.76 -11.41 6.31
N LYS A 150 17.70 -11.79 7.59
CA LYS A 150 16.82 -12.86 8.07
C LYS A 150 15.34 -12.42 8.08
N ARG A 151 14.45 -13.41 8.02
CA ARG A 151 12.97 -13.27 8.09
C ARG A 151 12.35 -14.00 9.30
N ASP A 152 13.17 -14.28 10.31
CA ASP A 152 12.68 -14.75 11.60
C ASP A 152 11.92 -13.64 12.35
N MET A 153 11.18 -14.02 13.39
CA MET A 153 10.33 -13.09 14.14
C MET A 153 11.14 -11.96 14.79
N LEU A 154 12.30 -12.28 15.39
CA LEU A 154 13.13 -11.29 16.05
C LEU A 154 13.66 -10.25 15.06
N THR A 155 14.14 -10.70 13.90
CA THR A 155 14.61 -9.78 12.84
C THR A 155 13.47 -8.93 12.28
N THR A 156 12.27 -9.50 12.17
CA THR A 156 11.06 -8.76 11.73
C THR A 156 10.73 -7.65 12.72
N PHE A 157 10.68 -7.96 14.03
CA PHE A 157 10.43 -6.95 15.05
C PHE A 157 11.52 -5.88 15.12
N LYS A 158 12.80 -6.24 14.92
CA LYS A 158 13.89 -5.24 14.81
C LYS A 158 13.67 -4.27 13.65
N LYS A 159 13.28 -4.76 12.48
CA LYS A 159 12.96 -3.91 11.31
C LYS A 159 11.77 -3.00 11.57
N MET A 160 10.71 -3.53 12.20
CA MET A 160 9.54 -2.75 12.59
C MET A 160 9.92 -1.64 13.57
N PHE A 161 10.71 -1.97 14.60
CA PHE A 161 11.18 -0.99 15.59
C PHE A 161 12.00 0.12 14.93
N LEU A 162 12.94 -0.22 14.04
CA LEU A 162 13.70 0.78 13.27
C LEU A 162 12.78 1.62 12.37
N GLY A 163 11.76 1.00 11.78
CA GLY A 163 10.71 1.69 11.02
C GLY A 163 10.01 2.75 11.86
N GLN A 164 9.52 2.38 13.06
CA GLN A 164 8.79 3.26 13.95
C GLN A 164 9.67 4.32 14.63
N ALA A 165 10.91 3.98 14.99
CA ALA A 165 11.80 4.87 15.74
C ALA A 165 12.59 5.85 14.85
N VAL A 166 12.86 5.47 13.60
CA VAL A 166 13.73 6.25 12.71
C VAL A 166 12.99 6.68 11.45
N PHE A 167 12.54 5.72 10.64
CA PHE A 167 11.98 6.05 9.33
C PHE A 167 10.68 6.84 9.43
N GLY A 168 9.74 6.39 10.27
CA GLY A 168 8.44 7.02 10.51
C GLY A 168 8.54 8.50 10.91
N PRO A 169 9.28 8.85 11.98
CA PRO A 169 9.50 10.23 12.39
C PRO A 169 10.16 11.08 11.29
N LEU A 170 11.16 10.53 10.60
CA LEU A 170 11.84 11.23 9.50
C LEU A 170 10.90 11.52 8.34
N VAL A 171 10.20 10.52 7.81
CA VAL A 171 9.30 10.73 6.66
C VAL A 171 8.12 11.62 7.02
N THR A 172 7.60 11.53 8.24
CA THR A 172 6.47 12.38 8.69
C THR A 172 6.92 13.84 8.84
N THR A 173 8.11 14.08 9.40
CA THR A 173 8.69 15.43 9.52
C THR A 173 8.93 16.05 8.14
N VAL A 174 9.52 15.28 7.22
CA VAL A 174 9.75 15.72 5.84
C VAL A 174 8.42 16.00 5.13
N PHE A 175 7.42 15.14 5.31
CA PHE A 175 6.10 15.32 4.71
C PHE A 175 5.43 16.63 5.13
N PHE A 176 5.38 16.92 6.44
CA PHE A 176 4.80 18.16 6.94
C PHE A 176 5.59 19.39 6.49
N SER A 177 6.92 19.34 6.57
CA SER A 177 7.80 20.43 6.16
C SER A 177 7.66 20.73 4.67
N TYR A 178 7.66 19.70 3.82
CA TYR A 178 7.47 19.80 2.39
C TYR A 178 6.12 20.45 2.05
N ASN A 179 5.03 19.98 2.66
CA ASN A 179 3.71 20.52 2.38
C ASN A 179 3.56 21.97 2.84
N ALA A 180 4.10 22.31 4.01
CA ALA A 180 4.10 23.66 4.54
C ALA A 180 4.93 24.64 3.69
N ALA A 181 6.13 24.24 3.29
CA ALA A 181 6.97 25.04 2.40
C ALA A 181 6.29 25.31 1.05
N LEU A 182 5.63 24.31 0.45
CA LEU A 182 4.86 24.49 -0.79
C LEU A 182 3.54 25.25 -0.59
N GLN A 183 3.12 25.53 0.63
CA GLN A 183 2.02 26.43 0.97
C GLN A 183 2.50 27.87 1.16
N GLY A 184 3.81 28.12 1.07
CA GLY A 184 4.41 29.44 1.29
C GLY A 184 4.65 29.77 2.76
N GLU A 185 4.58 28.79 3.67
CA GLU A 185 4.81 29.01 5.10
C GLU A 185 6.30 29.29 5.40
N ASN A 186 6.53 30.18 6.37
CA ASN A 186 7.86 30.58 6.82
C ASN A 186 8.45 29.50 7.74
N ALA A 187 9.76 29.55 8.02
CA ALA A 187 10.42 28.57 8.89
C ALA A 187 9.79 28.46 10.30
N GLU A 188 9.33 29.57 10.87
CA GLU A 188 8.68 29.59 12.19
C GLU A 188 7.30 28.91 12.16
N GLU A 189 6.53 29.13 11.09
CA GLU A 189 5.21 28.52 10.89
C GLU A 189 5.34 27.01 10.65
N ILE A 190 6.33 26.59 9.85
CA ILE A 190 6.68 25.18 9.65
C ILE A 190 7.02 24.53 10.99
N ALA A 191 7.85 25.18 11.82
CA ALA A 191 8.22 24.66 13.14
C ALA A 191 7.01 24.57 14.08
N ALA A 192 6.10 25.54 14.05
CA ALA A 192 4.86 25.51 14.82
C ALA A 192 3.95 24.37 14.37
N ARG A 193 3.78 24.17 13.07
CA ARG A 193 3.00 23.06 12.48
C ARG A 193 3.58 21.71 12.88
N LEU A 194 4.90 21.53 12.81
CA LEU A 194 5.56 20.30 13.26
C LEU A 194 5.30 20.04 14.75
N LYS A 195 5.45 21.06 15.62
CA LYS A 195 5.16 20.90 17.05
C LYS A 195 3.70 20.51 17.32
N ARG A 196 2.77 21.04 16.52
CA ARG A 196 1.34 20.78 16.66
C ARG A 196 0.95 19.39 16.17
N ASP A 197 1.40 19.00 14.97
CA ASP A 197 0.81 17.88 14.23
C ASP A 197 1.67 16.61 14.24
N LEU A 198 3.00 16.73 14.44
CA LEU A 198 3.92 15.60 14.31
C LEU A 198 3.64 14.51 15.35
N LEU A 199 3.64 14.88 16.65
CA LEU A 199 3.42 13.92 17.72
C LEU A 199 2.04 13.25 17.66
N PRO A 200 0.92 13.99 17.50
CA PRO A 200 -0.38 13.36 17.31
C PRO A 200 -0.40 12.38 16.14
N THR A 201 0.19 12.75 15.00
CA THR A 201 0.24 11.88 13.81
C THR A 201 1.03 10.60 14.07
N LEU A 202 2.18 10.68 14.75
CA LEU A 202 2.98 9.51 15.10
C LEU A 202 2.25 8.60 16.08
N ILE A 203 1.58 9.15 17.09
CA ILE A 203 0.80 8.38 18.07
C ILE A 203 -0.38 7.68 17.39
N SER A 204 -1.15 8.38 16.55
CA SER A 204 -2.24 7.76 15.78
C SER A 204 -1.72 6.67 14.86
N GLY A 205 -0.56 6.89 14.25
CA GLY A 205 0.10 5.92 13.37
C GLY A 205 0.65 4.68 14.11
N ALA A 206 0.96 4.79 15.40
CA ALA A 206 1.62 3.74 16.17
C ALA A 206 0.78 2.46 16.32
N MET A 207 -0.52 2.47 16.07
CA MET A 207 -1.35 1.25 16.00
C MET A 207 -1.42 0.68 14.59
N PHE A 208 -1.50 1.54 13.58
CA PHE A 208 -1.68 1.14 12.18
C PHE A 208 -0.39 0.62 11.55
N TRP A 209 0.70 1.37 11.70
CA TRP A 209 1.95 1.10 11.00
C TRP A 209 2.66 -0.18 11.45
N PRO A 210 2.68 -0.58 12.74
CA PRO A 210 3.29 -1.85 13.12
C PRO A 210 2.64 -3.07 12.45
N THR A 211 1.32 -3.05 12.27
CA THR A 211 0.62 -4.13 11.56
C THR A 211 1.04 -4.18 10.09
N CYS A 212 1.10 -3.02 9.43
CA CYS A 212 1.55 -2.89 8.05
C CYS A 212 3.01 -3.33 7.88
N ASP A 213 3.89 -2.89 8.79
CA ASP A 213 5.31 -3.22 8.79
C ASP A 213 5.53 -4.72 9.03
N PHE A 214 4.79 -5.33 9.95
CA PHE A 214 4.85 -6.76 10.19
C PHE A 214 4.55 -7.55 8.91
N VAL A 215 3.44 -7.24 8.24
CA VAL A 215 3.05 -7.90 6.99
C VAL A 215 4.12 -7.68 5.91
N THR A 216 4.59 -6.44 5.78
CA THR A 216 5.60 -6.04 4.78
C THR A 216 6.92 -6.78 4.97
N TYR A 217 7.46 -6.81 6.19
CA TYR A 217 8.77 -7.43 6.44
C TYR A 217 8.71 -8.95 6.50
N LYS A 218 7.58 -9.53 6.94
CA LYS A 218 7.42 -10.98 7.08
C LYS A 218 7.09 -11.68 5.76
N PHE A 219 6.15 -11.14 5.00
CA PHE A 219 5.55 -11.86 3.86
C PHE A 219 5.93 -11.29 2.50
N VAL A 220 6.32 -10.01 2.42
CA VAL A 220 6.57 -9.33 1.14
C VAL A 220 8.05 -9.39 0.74
N PRO A 221 8.38 -9.76 -0.52
CA PRO A 221 9.76 -9.72 -1.00
C PRO A 221 10.25 -8.26 -1.12
N VAL A 222 11.55 -8.03 -0.87
CA VAL A 222 12.15 -6.68 -0.70
C VAL A 222 11.85 -5.74 -1.86
N HIS A 223 11.81 -6.24 -3.10
CA HIS A 223 11.52 -5.42 -4.27
C HIS A 223 10.08 -4.87 -4.29
N LEU A 224 9.11 -5.55 -3.66
CA LEU A 224 7.71 -5.13 -3.54
C LEU A 224 7.38 -4.41 -2.21
N GLN A 225 8.29 -4.39 -1.24
CA GLN A 225 8.06 -3.73 0.05
C GLN A 225 7.72 -2.22 -0.08
N PRO A 226 8.39 -1.43 -0.96
CA PRO A 226 7.99 -0.05 -1.22
C PRO A 226 6.55 0.07 -1.73
N LEU A 227 6.13 -0.82 -2.64
CA LEU A 227 4.77 -0.86 -3.14
C LEU A 227 3.77 -1.16 -2.02
N MET A 228 4.04 -2.19 -1.20
CA MET A 228 3.18 -2.53 -0.06
C MET A 228 3.06 -1.34 0.92
N ASN A 229 4.19 -0.70 1.25
CA ASN A 229 4.21 0.43 2.17
C ASN A 229 3.41 1.62 1.63
N SER A 230 3.55 1.96 0.34
CA SER A 230 2.74 3.02 -0.30
C SER A 230 1.25 2.66 -0.37
N SER A 231 0.90 1.40 -0.60
CA SER A 231 -0.50 0.94 -0.53
C SER A 231 -1.08 1.09 0.87
N CYS A 232 -0.30 0.79 1.92
CA CYS A 232 -0.69 1.08 3.30
C CYS A 232 -0.86 2.59 3.53
N SER A 233 0.01 3.44 2.96
CA SER A 233 -0.15 4.90 3.02
C SER A 233 -1.47 5.36 2.41
N TYR A 234 -1.90 4.77 1.28
CA TYR A 234 -3.20 5.07 0.69
C TYR A 234 -4.33 4.82 1.70
N ILE A 235 -4.37 3.62 2.29
CA ILE A 235 -5.39 3.24 3.28
C ILE A 235 -5.35 4.19 4.49
N TRP A 236 -4.15 4.50 4.98
CA TRP A 236 -3.94 5.44 6.07
C TRP A 236 -4.52 6.82 5.76
N THR A 237 -4.26 7.36 4.57
CA THR A 237 -4.79 8.66 4.13
C THR A 237 -6.31 8.65 4.11
N ILE A 238 -6.95 7.59 3.60
CA ILE A 238 -8.41 7.48 3.59
C ILE A 238 -8.97 7.38 5.02
N TYR A 239 -8.32 6.58 5.88
CA TYR A 239 -8.70 6.48 7.30
C TYR A 239 -8.65 7.83 8.02
N LEU A 240 -7.54 8.57 7.89
CA LEU A 240 -7.41 9.90 8.49
C LEU A 240 -8.47 10.87 7.97
N THR A 241 -8.72 10.83 6.66
CA THR A 241 -9.74 11.66 6.01
C THR A 241 -11.13 11.36 6.56
N TYR A 242 -11.48 10.08 6.68
CA TYR A 242 -12.75 9.63 7.22
C TYR A 242 -12.93 10.04 8.68
N MET A 243 -11.93 9.78 9.54
CA MET A 243 -11.97 10.19 10.95
C MET A 243 -12.11 11.71 11.10
N ALA A 244 -11.41 12.49 10.27
CA ALA A 244 -11.55 13.94 10.24
C ALA A 244 -12.94 14.39 9.79
N SER A 245 -13.58 13.67 8.86
CA SER A 245 -14.94 13.98 8.40
C SER A 245 -16.00 13.72 9.48
N LEU A 246 -15.86 12.64 10.26
CA LEU A 246 -16.78 12.34 11.37
C LEU A 246 -16.72 13.38 12.48
N ASN A 247 -15.52 13.83 12.84
CA ASN A 247 -15.34 14.84 13.88
C ASN A 247 -16.01 16.18 13.53
N LYS A 248 -16.13 16.52 12.24
CA LYS A 248 -16.86 17.73 11.81
C LYS A 248 -18.35 17.62 12.08
N VAL A 249 -18.94 16.45 11.79
CA VAL A 249 -20.38 16.21 12.00
C VAL A 249 -20.75 16.18 13.47
N SER A 250 -19.85 15.74 14.36
CA SER A 250 -20.13 15.72 15.81
C SER A 250 -20.08 17.09 16.51
N ILE A 251 -19.58 18.12 15.83
CA ILE A 251 -19.44 19.48 16.37
C ILE A 251 -20.61 20.39 15.92
N GLU A 252 -21.33 20.01 14.86
CA GLU A 252 -22.58 20.66 14.39
C GLU A 252 -23.81 20.12 15.12
#